data_AF-A0A376LKW0-F1
#
_entry.id   AF-A0A376LKW0-F1
#
_cell.length_a   1.000
_cell.length_b   1.000
_cell.length_c   1.000
_cell.angle_alpha   90.00
_cell.angle_beta   90.00
_cell.angle_gamma   90.00
#
_symmetry.space_group_name_H-M   'P 1'
#
loop_
_entity.id
_entity.type
_entity.pdbx_description
1 polymer ?
#
loop_
_entity_poly.entity_id
_entity_poly.type
_entity_poly.pdbx_seq_one_letter_code
_entity_poly.pdbx_strand_id
1 'polypeptide(L)'
;MGKLPTAAILGGVLLNQKLNPATLENESDKQKLMILLRTFFEVHKGWHIQYNIVSRETLLEAKKHPDQYRDLVVRVAGYSAFFTALSPDAQDDIIARTEHML
;
A
#
# COMPACT_ATOMS: atom_id res chain seq x y z
N MET A 1 -4.23 13.85 5.52
CA MET A 1 -3.15 13.51 6.48
C MET A 1 -2.38 14.73 6.98
N GLY A 2 -1.76 15.56 6.13
CA GLY A 2 -0.94 16.70 6.58
C GLY A 2 -1.63 17.83 7.38
N LYS A 3 -2.96 17.75 7.57
CA LYS A 3 -3.72 18.67 8.44
C LYS A 3 -3.91 18.14 9.87
N LEU A 4 -3.59 16.87 10.12
CA LEU A 4 -3.64 16.28 11.46
C LEU A 4 -2.46 16.83 12.28
N PRO A 5 -2.61 16.99 13.61
CA PRO A 5 -1.51 17.39 14.49
C PRO A 5 -0.57 16.20 14.71
N THR A 6 0.17 15.80 13.67
CA THR A 6 1.06 14.61 13.69
C THR A 6 2.06 14.65 14.85
N ALA A 7 2.52 15.84 15.24
CA ALA A 7 3.40 16.04 16.40
C ALA A 7 2.77 15.64 17.76
N ALA A 8 1.43 15.65 17.86
CA ALA A 8 0.71 15.25 19.06
C ALA A 8 0.30 13.76 19.04
N ILE A 9 0.46 13.07 17.90
CA ILE A 9 0.06 11.66 17.72
C ILE A 9 1.33 10.79 17.66
N LEU A 10 2.02 10.68 18.80
CA LEU A 10 3.32 10.01 18.90
C LEU A 10 3.23 8.48 18.70
N GLY A 11 2.02 7.90 18.83
CA GLY A 11 1.74 6.51 18.44
C GLY A 11 1.79 6.27 16.92
N GLY A 12 1.87 7.35 16.13
CA GLY A 12 2.06 7.32 14.69
C GLY A 12 0.75 7.48 13.90
N VAL A 13 0.86 8.22 12.80
CA VAL A 13 -0.21 8.34 11.80
C VAL A 13 0.16 7.50 10.59
N LEU A 14 -0.54 6.36 10.44
CA LEU A 14 -0.24 5.38 9.41
C LEU A 14 -1.10 5.60 8.17
N LEU A 15 -0.46 5.88 7.03
CA LEU A 15 -1.13 5.97 5.73
C LEU A 15 -0.81 4.73 4.87
N ASN A 16 -1.84 4.00 4.49
CA ASN A 16 -1.77 2.93 3.49
C ASN A 16 -2.10 3.49 2.11
N GLN A 17 -1.27 3.20 1.11
CA GLN A 17 -1.59 3.45 -0.30
C GLN A 17 -1.41 2.16 -1.11
N LYS A 18 -2.27 1.94 -2.10
CA LYS A 18 -2.12 0.86 -3.08
C LYS A 18 -1.79 1.47 -4.43
N LEU A 19 -0.76 0.96 -5.09
CA LEU A 19 -0.36 1.35 -6.44
C LEU A 19 -0.40 0.14 -7.37
N ASN A 20 -0.69 0.38 -8.64
CA ASN A 20 -0.52 -0.64 -9.67
C ASN A 20 0.99 -0.82 -9.96
N PRO A 21 1.49 -2.05 -10.19
CA PRO A 21 2.88 -2.26 -10.60
C PRO A 21 3.33 -1.41 -11.80
N ALA A 22 2.43 -1.15 -12.76
CA ALA A 22 2.71 -0.30 -13.92
C ALA A 22 3.16 1.13 -13.55
N THR A 23 2.76 1.61 -12.37
CA THR A 23 3.13 2.92 -11.83
C THR A 23 4.63 3.03 -11.51
N LEU A 24 5.37 1.93 -11.49
CA LEU A 24 6.82 1.89 -11.22
C LEU A 24 7.64 1.37 -12.40
N GLU A 25 7.06 1.21 -13.57
CA GLU A 25 7.79 0.72 -14.75
C GLU A 25 8.67 1.82 -15.36
N ASN A 26 8.14 3.04 -15.47
CA ASN A 26 8.81 4.15 -16.14
C ASN A 26 9.59 5.05 -15.15
N GLU A 27 10.75 5.54 -15.58
CA GLU A 27 11.56 6.46 -14.76
C GLU A 27 10.83 7.75 -14.39
N SER A 28 9.99 8.28 -15.28
CA SER A 28 9.16 9.47 -15.00
C SER A 28 8.25 9.27 -13.79
N ASP A 29 7.57 8.12 -13.69
CA ASP A 29 6.61 7.85 -12.63
C ASP A 29 7.30 7.54 -11.30
N LYS A 30 8.49 6.91 -11.35
CA LYS A 30 9.37 6.79 -10.18
C LYS A 30 9.78 8.16 -9.64
N GLN A 31 10.15 9.10 -10.52
CA GLN A 31 10.48 10.47 -10.11
C GLN A 31 9.27 11.18 -9.49
N LYS A 32 8.06 11.03 -10.05
CA LYS A 32 6.83 11.56 -9.44
C LYS A 32 6.61 10.99 -8.04
N LEU A 33 6.79 9.69 -7.85
CA LEU A 33 6.65 9.06 -6.53
C LEU A 33 7.66 9.63 -5.53
N MET A 34 8.92 9.80 -5.95
CA MET A 34 9.96 10.41 -5.10
C MET A 34 9.61 11.84 -4.71
N ILE A 35 9.09 12.65 -5.64
CA ILE A 35 8.64 14.02 -5.37
C ILE A 35 7.46 14.03 -4.38
N LEU A 36 6.50 13.11 -4.55
CA LEU A 36 5.36 12.94 -3.64
C LEU A 36 5.84 12.61 -2.23
N LEU A 37 6.76 11.65 -2.09
CA LEU A 37 7.35 11.26 -0.81
C LEU A 37 8.06 12.43 -0.12
N ARG A 38 8.91 13.16 -0.85
CA ARG A 38 9.60 14.34 -0.31
C ARG A 38 8.61 15.40 0.15
N THR A 39 7.60 15.71 -0.67
CA THR A 39 6.55 16.67 -0.33
C THR A 39 5.78 16.23 0.92
N PHE A 40 5.42 14.96 1.02
CA PHE A 40 4.69 14.41 2.17
C PHE A 40 5.45 14.58 3.49
N PHE A 41 6.74 14.25 3.51
CA PHE A 41 7.54 14.32 4.74
C PHE A 41 8.04 15.73 5.04
N GLU A 42 8.59 16.42 4.04
CA GLU A 42 9.30 17.68 4.24
C GLU A 42 8.33 18.86 4.37
N VAL A 43 7.28 18.90 3.54
CA VAL A 43 6.30 20.01 3.52
C VAL A 43 5.13 19.72 4.46
N HIS A 44 4.52 18.54 4.35
CA HIS A 44 3.31 18.21 5.09
C HIS A 44 3.54 17.56 6.46
N LYS A 45 4.81 17.34 6.85
CA LYS A 45 5.17 16.72 8.13
C LYS A 45 4.40 15.42 8.40
N GLY A 46 4.20 14.64 7.34
CA GLY A 46 3.60 13.32 7.41
C GLY A 46 4.45 12.39 8.27
N TRP A 47 3.79 11.43 8.95
CA TRP A 47 4.47 10.54 9.88
C TRP A 47 5.00 9.28 9.19
N HIS A 48 4.11 8.53 8.54
CA HIS A 48 4.45 7.27 7.88
C HIS A 48 3.53 7.02 6.68
N ILE A 49 4.12 6.52 5.60
CA ILE A 49 3.40 6.06 4.41
C ILE A 49 3.94 4.70 3.99
N GLN A 50 3.06 3.79 3.60
CA GLN A 50 3.43 2.48 3.07
C GLN A 50 2.62 2.12 1.84
N TYR A 51 3.27 1.40 0.92
CA TYR A 51 2.71 1.01 -0.37
C TYR A 51 2.46 -0.49 -0.44
N ASN A 52 1.30 -0.85 -0.98
CA ASN A 52 1.04 -2.18 -1.51
C ASN A 52 1.07 -2.07 -3.04
N ILE A 53 2.05 -2.69 -3.69
CA ILE A 53 2.24 -2.63 -5.14
C ILE A 53 1.86 -4.00 -5.71
N VAL A 54 0.57 -4.18 -5.94
CA VAL A 54 -0.02 -5.43 -6.40
C VAL A 54 -1.33 -5.12 -7.12
N SER A 55 -1.58 -5.77 -8.25
CA SER A 55 -2.83 -5.57 -9.00
C SER A 55 -4.01 -6.23 -8.31
N ARG A 56 -5.21 -5.72 -8.55
CA ARG A 56 -6.45 -6.35 -8.08
C ARG A 56 -6.60 -7.77 -8.63
N GLU A 57 -6.22 -7.98 -9.88
CA GLU A 57 -6.31 -9.25 -10.58
C GLU A 57 -5.43 -10.30 -9.90
N THR A 58 -4.19 -9.96 -9.54
CA THR A 58 -3.30 -10.86 -8.79
C THR A 58 -3.90 -11.29 -7.46
N LEU A 59 -4.54 -10.38 -6.71
CA LEU A 59 -5.18 -10.71 -5.44
C LEU A 59 -6.41 -11.62 -5.63
N LEU A 60 -7.21 -11.39 -6.68
CA LEU A 60 -8.35 -12.23 -7.00
C LEU A 60 -7.92 -13.64 -7.43
N GLU A 61 -6.87 -13.75 -8.24
CA GLU A 61 -6.32 -15.04 -8.66
C GLU A 61 -5.67 -15.78 -7.48
N ALA A 62 -4.96 -15.07 -6.59
CA ALA A 62 -4.42 -15.66 -5.36
C ALA A 62 -5.51 -16.19 -4.42
N LYS A 63 -6.70 -15.59 -4.42
CA LYS A 63 -7.86 -16.08 -3.65
C LYS A 63 -8.47 -17.34 -4.27
N LYS A 64 -8.49 -17.46 -5.61
CA LYS A 64 -8.98 -18.65 -6.33
C LYS A 64 -7.99 -19.81 -6.31
N HIS A 65 -6.70 -19.52 -6.37
CA HIS A 65 -5.62 -20.49 -6.56
C HIS A 65 -4.51 -20.34 -5.50
N PRO A 66 -4.82 -20.48 -4.18
CA PRO A 66 -3.88 -20.15 -3.11
C PRO A 66 -2.56 -20.95 -3.16
N ASP A 67 -2.57 -22.17 -3.70
CA ASP A 67 -1.34 -22.98 -3.85
C ASP A 67 -0.30 -22.38 -4.80
N GLN A 68 -0.74 -21.57 -5.78
CA GLN A 68 0.14 -20.89 -6.73
C GLN A 68 0.74 -19.59 -6.18
N TYR A 69 0.20 -19.09 -5.06
CA TYR A 69 0.54 -17.78 -4.49
C TYR A 69 0.92 -17.89 -2.99
N ARG A 70 1.55 -19.01 -2.59
CA ARG A 70 1.92 -19.28 -1.19
C ARG A 70 2.91 -18.26 -0.62
N ASP A 71 3.72 -17.65 -1.47
CA ASP A 71 4.72 -16.65 -1.15
C ASP A 71 4.25 -15.21 -1.39
N LEU A 72 2.99 -15.00 -1.82
CA LEU A 72 2.45 -13.67 -2.05
C LEU A 72 2.32 -12.89 -0.73
N VAL A 73 3.18 -11.91 -0.53
CA VAL A 73 3.15 -11.02 0.64
C VAL A 73 2.38 -9.74 0.32
N VAL A 74 1.48 -9.35 1.21
CA VAL A 74 0.71 -8.10 1.12
C VAL A 74 0.93 -7.22 2.34
N ARG A 75 0.62 -5.93 2.21
CA ARG A 75 0.63 -4.97 3.31
C ARG A 75 -0.78 -4.77 3.87
N VAL A 76 -0.95 -4.99 5.18
CA VAL A 76 -2.23 -4.86 5.87
C VAL A 76 -2.35 -3.47 6.50
N ALA A 77 -2.03 -3.32 7.78
CA ALA A 77 -1.94 -2.03 8.47
C ALA A 77 -0.80 -2.10 9.48
N GLY A 78 0.36 -1.56 9.13
CA GLY A 78 1.57 -1.62 9.97
C GLY A 78 2.40 -2.91 9.90
N TYR A 79 1.94 -3.95 9.21
CA TYR A 79 2.70 -5.20 9.02
C TYR A 79 2.46 -5.84 7.64
N SER A 80 3.31 -6.82 7.31
CA SER A 80 3.16 -7.69 6.15
C SER A 80 2.73 -9.10 6.56
N ALA A 81 1.94 -9.74 5.71
CA ALA A 81 1.52 -11.13 5.89
C ALA A 81 1.42 -11.82 4.53
N PHE A 82 1.49 -13.16 4.53
CA PHE A 82 1.15 -13.96 3.37
C PHE A 82 -0.36 -13.83 3.11
N PHE A 83 -0.72 -13.42 1.89
CA PHE A 83 -2.10 -13.18 1.52
C PHE A 83 -2.98 -14.42 1.69
N THR A 84 -2.44 -15.58 1.33
CA THR A 84 -3.10 -16.89 1.43
C THR A 84 -3.27 -17.39 2.86
N ALA A 85 -2.56 -16.79 3.83
CA ALA A 85 -2.72 -17.08 5.26
C ALA A 85 -3.74 -16.16 5.96
N LEU A 86 -4.32 -15.18 5.25
CA LEU A 86 -5.33 -14.27 5.79
C LEU A 86 -6.73 -14.88 5.73
N SER A 87 -7.60 -14.48 6.65
CA SER A 87 -9.03 -14.79 6.57
C SER A 87 -9.67 -14.19 5.32
N PRO A 88 -10.71 -14.82 4.73
CA PRO A 88 -11.40 -14.31 3.54
C PRO A 88 -11.84 -12.84 3.64
N ASP A 89 -12.39 -12.42 4.79
CA ASP A 89 -12.84 -11.04 5.02
C ASP A 89 -11.68 -10.04 4.96
N ALA A 90 -10.50 -10.43 5.48
CA ALA A 90 -9.30 -9.59 5.45
C ALA A 90 -8.72 -9.50 4.03
N GLN A 91 -8.80 -10.58 3.25
CA GLN A 91 -8.43 -10.56 1.83
C GLN A 91 -9.34 -9.61 1.05
N ASP A 92 -10.64 -9.66 1.30
CA ASP A 92 -11.63 -8.81 0.63
C ASP A 92 -11.48 -7.33 1.00
N ASP A 93 -11.17 -7.01 2.26
CA ASP A 93 -10.84 -5.64 2.68
C ASP A 93 -9.63 -5.10 1.89
N ILE A 94 -8.56 -5.89 1.75
CA ILE A 94 -7.36 -5.48 1.01
C ILE A 94 -7.66 -5.29 -0.48
N ILE A 95 -8.46 -6.16 -1.08
CA ILE A 95 -8.88 -6.07 -2.49
C ILE A 95 -9.72 -4.82 -2.72
N ALA A 96 -10.59 -4.45 -1.78
CA ALA A 96 -11.51 -3.32 -1.89
C ALA A 96 -10.83 -1.94 -1.75
N ARG A 97 -9.59 -1.88 -1.23
CA ARG A 97 -8.85 -0.63 -1.06
C ARG A 97 -8.56 0.04 -2.41
N THR A 98 -8.68 1.37 -2.43
CA THR A 98 -8.48 2.20 -3.63
C THR A 98 -7.09 2.00 -4.23
N GLU A 99 -7.05 1.72 -5.52
CA GLU A 99 -5.83 1.64 -6.32
C GLU A 99 -5.55 3.00 -6.99
N HIS A 100 -4.34 3.53 -6.80
CA HIS A 100 -3.91 4.81 -7.36
C HIS A 100 -2.90 4.59 -8.51
N MET A 101 -2.91 5.52 -9.47
CA MET A 101 -1.93 5.64 -10.56
C MET A 101 -1.26 7.03 -10.47
N LEU A 102 0.00 7.15 -10.92
CA LEU A 102 0.78 8.40 -10.94
C LEU A 102 0.85 9.04 -12.33
#